data_AF-A0A8S1L6X8-F1
#
_entry.id   AF-A0A8S1L6X8-F1
#
_cell.length_a   1.000
_cell.length_b   1.000
_cell.length_c   1.000
_cell.angle_alpha   90.00
_cell.angle_beta   90.00
_cell.angle_gamma   90.00
#
_symmetry.space_group_name_H-M   'P 1'
#
loop_
_entity.id
_entity.type
_entity.pdbx_description
1 polymer ?
#
loop_
_entity_poly.entity_id
_entity_poly.type
_entity_poly.pdbx_seq_one_letter_code
_entity_poly.pdbx_strand_id
1 'polypeptide(L)'
;MNSKESDIQQVEQVIENVENTENIDTTNTEQLLDFTNMFKSQKVAKPKLLNRQQQQQQQQQQQQQQQQQTTQSTEEQNNKSIKNTVPRNLTITQEKMSQRRCLDVRRWYSLSRPQYQRSCGISSVVTCWNYLFSTLGVGNLNPLSQEDVIVSLGLTSEVGPHFNDVEFGSFSGNMSLISWFKNICRLQKVQGRAYFLWKNEGDFATPGVDRDVALQKLTNGLKTDKISFIYHAYDHYFCPIGYECTPNKQVEAFADEIDYNDCQYWIIIAEPAKPYPMFTVRKWVDIAQDLELKYPQYMNIRKMDEGIKNYKYDKGVSQHCIMAFERIDPKPKKVIEKKEKINSNEESKIIKNNQTDQQNEGPEQISENIQNIEPINNDLVKQNDQS
;
A
#
# COMPACT_ATOMS: atom_id res chain seq x y z
N MET A 1 -60.58 -18.71 -16.02
CA MET A 1 -61.18 -17.36 -15.89
C MET A 1 -60.21 -16.50 -15.10
N ASN A 2 -59.56 -15.58 -15.81
CA ASN A 2 -58.96 -14.27 -15.47
C ASN A 2 -58.40 -14.10 -14.04
N SER A 3 -57.14 -13.71 -13.82
CA SER A 3 -56.40 -12.64 -14.49
C SER A 3 -54.87 -12.89 -14.50
N LYS A 4 -54.30 -12.94 -15.69
CA LYS A 4 -52.88 -12.68 -15.99
C LYS A 4 -52.90 -11.63 -17.10
N GLU A 5 -53.01 -10.37 -16.72
CA GLU A 5 -53.00 -9.23 -17.67
C GLU A 5 -52.93 -7.93 -16.84
N SER A 6 -51.72 -7.56 -16.40
CA SER A 6 -51.43 -6.16 -16.02
C SER A 6 -49.93 -5.81 -15.98
N ASP A 7 -49.04 -6.60 -16.60
CA ASP A 7 -47.60 -6.30 -16.70
C ASP A 7 -47.16 -5.83 -18.11
N ILE A 8 -48.11 -5.43 -18.96
CA ILE A 8 -47.81 -4.94 -20.31
C ILE A 8 -48.57 -3.65 -20.54
N GLN A 9 -48.10 -2.56 -19.91
CA GLN A 9 -48.45 -1.19 -20.32
C GLN A 9 -47.55 -0.07 -19.73
N GLN A 10 -46.35 -0.40 -19.22
CA GLN A 10 -45.37 0.62 -18.78
C GLN A 10 -43.94 0.40 -19.32
N VAL A 11 -43.78 -0.39 -20.39
CA VAL A 11 -42.46 -0.62 -21.05
C VAL A 11 -42.39 -0.02 -22.47
N GLU A 12 -43.43 0.65 -22.95
CA GLU A 12 -43.50 1.27 -24.29
C GLU A 12 -43.20 2.78 -24.30
N GLN A 13 -42.23 3.25 -23.50
CA GLN A 13 -41.81 4.67 -23.57
C GLN A 13 -40.29 4.92 -23.48
N VAL A 14 -39.45 3.90 -23.72
CA VAL A 14 -37.98 4.08 -23.78
C VAL A 14 -37.35 3.47 -25.04
N ILE A 15 -38.14 2.97 -25.99
CA ILE A 15 -37.65 2.44 -27.27
C ILE A 15 -38.14 3.33 -28.42
N GLU A 16 -37.62 4.55 -28.45
CA GLU A 16 -37.63 5.42 -29.63
C GLU A 16 -36.52 6.45 -29.39
N ASN A 17 -35.26 6.06 -29.63
CA ASN A 17 -34.09 6.95 -29.82
C ASN A 17 -32.79 6.15 -30.10
N VAL A 18 -32.87 5.04 -30.83
CA VAL A 18 -31.69 4.37 -31.39
C VAL A 18 -32.01 3.95 -32.81
N GLU A 19 -31.89 4.89 -33.74
CA GLU A 19 -31.59 4.66 -35.15
C GLU A 19 -31.23 6.02 -35.79
N ASN A 20 -30.17 6.04 -36.61
CA ASN A 20 -29.42 7.19 -37.16
C ASN A 20 -28.30 7.68 -36.23
N THR A 21 -27.01 7.56 -36.52
CA THR A 21 -26.32 7.50 -37.82
C THR A 21 -24.90 6.99 -37.60
N GLU A 22 -24.49 6.01 -38.42
CA GLU A 22 -23.09 5.76 -38.73
C GLU A 22 -22.51 6.96 -39.49
N ASN A 23 -21.33 7.43 -39.08
CA ASN A 23 -20.29 7.89 -40.01
C ASN A 23 -18.95 7.86 -39.29
N ILE A 24 -18.16 6.85 -39.63
CA ILE A 24 -16.76 6.71 -39.28
C ILE A 24 -15.99 7.62 -40.25
N ASP A 25 -15.30 8.62 -39.74
CA ASP A 25 -14.26 9.33 -40.48
C ASP A 25 -12.90 9.05 -39.84
N THR A 26 -12.13 8.19 -40.52
CA THR A 26 -10.75 7.87 -40.21
C THR A 26 -9.84 8.79 -41.02
N THR A 27 -9.35 9.87 -40.42
CA THR A 27 -8.08 10.49 -40.84
C THR A 27 -7.36 11.16 -39.67
N ASN A 28 -6.06 10.82 -39.55
CA ASN A 28 -5.00 11.46 -38.77
C ASN A 28 -5.15 13.01 -38.73
N THR A 29 -4.62 13.74 -37.75
CA THR A 29 -3.18 13.89 -37.50
C THR A 29 -2.94 14.73 -36.23
N GLU A 30 -1.89 14.37 -35.48
CA GLU A 30 -1.11 15.17 -34.53
C GLU A 30 -1.61 16.60 -34.24
N GLN A 31 -2.23 16.81 -33.09
CA GLN A 31 -2.37 18.15 -32.52
C GLN A 31 -1.03 18.58 -31.91
N LEU A 32 -0.16 19.11 -32.76
CA LEU A 32 1.01 19.88 -32.35
C LEU A 32 0.49 21.16 -31.67
N LEU A 33 0.66 21.27 -30.34
CA LEU A 33 0.30 22.48 -29.60
C LEU A 33 1.25 23.62 -30.01
N ASP A 34 0.77 24.53 -30.85
CA ASP A 34 1.50 25.73 -31.27
C ASP A 34 1.36 26.85 -30.22
N PHE A 35 2.45 27.11 -29.50
CA PHE A 35 2.54 28.17 -28.48
C PHE A 35 2.97 29.54 -29.02
N THR A 36 3.12 29.69 -30.34
CA THR A 36 3.69 30.89 -30.98
C THR A 36 2.87 32.17 -30.72
N ASN A 37 1.62 32.05 -30.27
CA ASN A 37 0.74 33.20 -30.00
C ASN A 37 0.45 33.47 -28.52
N MET A 38 0.98 32.69 -27.57
CA MET A 38 0.62 32.81 -26.14
C MET A 38 1.24 34.01 -25.40
N PHE A 39 2.17 34.74 -26.03
CA PHE A 39 2.82 35.92 -25.44
C PHE A 39 2.75 37.14 -26.37
N LYS A 40 1.54 37.61 -26.69
CA LYS A 40 1.36 38.94 -27.30
C LYS A 40 1.07 39.97 -26.22
N SER A 41 2.07 40.80 -25.92
CA SER A 41 1.95 41.94 -25.01
C SER A 41 0.86 42.90 -25.50
N GLN A 42 -0.15 43.16 -24.67
CA GLN A 42 -1.18 44.16 -24.94
C GLN A 42 -0.53 45.56 -25.04
N LYS A 43 -0.53 46.14 -26.24
CA LYS A 43 -0.20 47.55 -26.44
C LYS A 43 -1.41 48.40 -26.02
N VAL A 44 -1.29 49.07 -24.88
CA VAL A 44 -2.25 50.07 -24.40
C VAL A 44 -2.26 51.29 -25.32
N ALA A 45 -3.45 51.72 -25.72
CA ALA A 45 -3.69 52.90 -26.55
C ALA A 45 -3.38 54.20 -25.77
N LYS A 46 -2.69 55.15 -26.44
CA LYS A 46 -2.47 56.51 -25.91
C LYS A 46 -3.57 57.46 -26.39
N PRO A 47 -4.20 58.26 -25.51
CA PRO A 47 -4.87 59.48 -25.91
C PRO A 47 -3.86 60.63 -26.06
N LYS A 48 -4.02 61.43 -27.12
CA LYS A 48 -3.40 62.74 -27.26
C LYS A 48 -4.33 63.79 -26.66
N LEU A 49 -3.81 64.72 -25.87
CA LEU A 49 -4.24 66.12 -25.85
C LEU A 49 -3.12 66.98 -25.23
N LEU A 50 -2.96 68.17 -25.81
CA LEU A 50 -1.85 69.10 -25.70
C LEU A 50 -2.14 70.17 -24.61
N ASN A 51 -1.07 70.83 -24.14
CA ASN A 51 -1.00 72.07 -23.34
C ASN A 51 -0.92 71.98 -21.80
N ARG A 52 0.28 71.65 -21.30
CA ARG A 52 0.99 72.38 -20.23
C ARG A 52 2.49 72.02 -20.22
N GLN A 53 3.15 72.30 -21.34
CA GLN A 53 4.56 71.96 -21.54
C GLN A 53 5.46 73.07 -21.02
N GLN A 54 6.08 72.85 -19.86
CA GLN A 54 7.52 73.08 -19.62
C GLN A 54 7.93 72.84 -18.16
N GLN A 55 7.02 72.92 -17.18
CA GLN A 55 7.31 72.51 -15.79
C GLN A 55 7.03 71.01 -15.50
N GLN A 56 6.19 70.34 -16.28
CA GLN A 56 5.91 68.91 -16.11
C GLN A 56 6.96 67.98 -16.73
N GLN A 57 7.82 68.45 -17.65
CA GLN A 57 8.79 67.59 -18.34
C GLN A 57 9.99 67.19 -17.47
N GLN A 58 10.44 68.05 -16.54
CA GLN A 58 11.54 67.69 -15.62
C GLN A 58 11.09 66.77 -14.49
N GLN A 59 9.87 66.95 -13.95
CA GLN A 59 9.31 66.02 -12.96
C GLN A 59 8.93 64.66 -13.58
N GLN A 60 8.44 64.62 -14.82
CA GLN A 60 8.17 63.34 -15.52
C GLN A 60 9.45 62.59 -15.90
N GLN A 61 10.55 63.26 -16.25
CA GLN A 61 11.81 62.55 -16.54
C GLN A 61 12.45 61.97 -15.28
N GLN A 62 12.40 62.67 -14.14
CA GLN A 62 12.88 62.11 -12.86
C GLN A 62 11.98 60.98 -12.34
N GLN A 63 10.65 61.09 -12.48
CA GLN A 63 9.73 60.00 -12.13
C GLN A 63 9.85 58.79 -13.07
N GLN A 64 10.11 58.98 -14.37
CA GLN A 64 10.34 57.87 -15.31
C GLN A 64 11.68 57.17 -15.08
N GLN A 65 12.74 57.89 -14.71
CA GLN A 65 14.03 57.27 -14.36
C GLN A 65 13.98 56.54 -13.01
N GLN A 66 13.29 57.10 -12.00
CA GLN A 66 13.05 56.40 -10.74
C GLN A 66 12.14 55.18 -10.94
N GLN A 67 11.08 55.28 -11.74
CA GLN A 67 10.25 54.11 -12.07
C GLN A 67 11.03 53.06 -12.86
N GLN A 68 11.85 53.41 -13.85
CA GLN A 68 12.66 52.42 -14.59
C GLN A 68 13.72 51.73 -13.72
N GLN A 69 14.39 52.44 -12.81
CA GLN A 69 15.34 51.83 -11.87
C GLN A 69 14.64 50.96 -10.81
N THR A 70 13.44 51.35 -10.36
CA THR A 70 12.64 50.55 -9.42
C THR A 70 12.05 49.33 -10.12
N THR A 71 11.67 49.44 -11.40
CA THR A 71 11.14 48.30 -12.18
C THR A 71 12.24 47.31 -12.51
N GLN A 72 13.44 47.76 -12.89
CA GLN A 72 14.59 46.88 -13.13
C GLN A 72 15.09 46.18 -11.85
N SER A 73 15.13 46.87 -10.71
CA SER A 73 15.51 46.23 -9.44
C SER A 73 14.45 45.26 -8.93
N THR A 74 13.17 45.55 -9.14
CA THR A 74 12.06 44.64 -8.79
C THR A 74 12.00 43.43 -9.73
N GLU A 75 12.27 43.61 -11.03
CA GLU A 75 12.37 42.51 -12.01
C GLU A 75 13.59 41.62 -11.77
N GLU A 76 14.74 42.18 -11.41
CA GLU A 76 15.93 41.38 -11.04
C GLU A 76 15.77 40.65 -9.71
N GLN A 77 15.11 41.25 -8.72
CA GLN A 77 14.77 40.60 -7.46
C GLN A 77 13.69 39.52 -7.64
N ASN A 78 12.66 39.78 -8.46
CA ASN A 78 11.68 38.77 -8.84
C ASN A 78 12.34 37.63 -9.62
N ASN A 79 13.23 37.91 -10.58
CA ASN A 79 13.93 36.88 -11.35
C ASN A 79 14.92 36.07 -10.49
N LYS A 80 15.57 36.66 -9.49
CA LYS A 80 16.39 35.92 -8.50
C LYS A 80 15.53 35.08 -7.56
N SER A 81 14.36 35.58 -7.16
CA SER A 81 13.37 34.84 -6.34
C SER A 81 12.78 33.65 -7.11
N ILE A 82 12.40 33.85 -8.39
CA ILE A 82 11.87 32.81 -9.29
C ILE A 82 12.94 31.75 -9.61
N LYS A 83 14.22 32.13 -9.74
CA LYS A 83 15.31 31.16 -9.93
C LYS A 83 15.46 30.18 -8.76
N ASN A 84 15.03 30.56 -7.55
CA ASN A 84 15.06 29.71 -6.37
C ASN A 84 13.79 28.88 -6.16
N THR A 85 12.73 29.07 -6.95
CA THR A 85 11.47 28.30 -6.82
C THR A 85 11.33 27.16 -7.82
N VAL A 86 12.11 27.17 -8.91
CA VAL A 86 12.09 26.08 -9.90
C VAL A 86 13.06 24.99 -9.48
N PRO A 87 12.60 23.77 -9.16
CA PRO A 87 13.50 22.66 -8.87
C PRO A 87 14.35 22.35 -10.10
N ARG A 88 15.68 22.34 -9.95
CA ARG A 88 16.64 21.97 -10.99
C ARG A 88 17.54 20.86 -10.46
N ASN A 89 18.13 20.08 -11.37
CA ASN A 89 19.08 19.01 -11.02
C ASN A 89 18.48 17.96 -10.06
N LEU A 90 17.26 17.51 -10.34
CA LEU A 90 16.59 16.48 -9.54
C LEU A 90 17.40 15.17 -9.56
N THR A 91 17.78 14.71 -8.37
CA THR A 91 18.57 13.47 -8.16
C THR A 91 17.74 12.30 -7.63
N ILE A 92 16.42 12.52 -7.47
CA ILE A 92 15.51 11.51 -6.95
C ILE A 92 15.51 10.25 -7.81
N THR A 93 15.63 9.09 -7.16
CA THR A 93 15.58 7.79 -7.83
C THR A 93 14.25 7.09 -7.58
N GLN A 94 14.01 6.00 -8.32
CA GLN A 94 12.83 5.17 -8.12
C GLN A 94 12.79 4.56 -6.71
N GLU A 95 13.94 4.13 -6.18
CA GLU A 95 14.05 3.53 -4.84
C GLU A 95 13.72 4.54 -3.74
N LYS A 96 14.12 5.80 -3.91
CA LYS A 96 13.75 6.88 -2.98
C LYS A 96 12.26 7.23 -3.09
N MET A 97 11.71 7.27 -4.32
CA MET A 97 10.27 7.49 -4.51
C MET A 97 9.40 6.37 -3.94
N SER A 98 9.85 5.11 -4.01
CA SER A 98 9.14 3.97 -3.43
C SER A 98 9.14 3.99 -1.90
N GLN A 99 9.94 4.84 -1.24
CA GLN A 99 9.82 5.05 0.21
C GLN A 99 8.60 5.90 0.60
N ARG A 100 8.08 6.71 -0.33
CA ARG A 100 6.96 7.64 -0.12
C ARG A 100 5.62 7.04 -0.48
N ARG A 101 5.60 5.96 -1.23
CA ARG A 101 4.37 5.33 -1.69
C ARG A 101 4.56 3.84 -1.73
N CYS A 102 3.54 3.10 -1.30
CA CYS A 102 3.54 1.66 -1.34
C CYS A 102 2.18 1.20 -1.83
N LEU A 103 2.17 0.35 -2.86
CA LEU A 103 0.99 -0.41 -3.26
C LEU A 103 1.46 -1.80 -3.63
N ASP A 104 1.25 -2.75 -2.72
CA ASP A 104 1.55 -4.15 -3.00
C ASP A 104 0.37 -4.79 -3.71
N VAL A 105 0.51 -5.00 -5.01
CA VAL A 105 -0.54 -5.58 -5.86
C VAL A 105 -0.93 -6.99 -5.39
N ARG A 106 -0.04 -7.72 -4.69
CA ARG A 106 -0.37 -9.04 -4.14
C ARG A 106 -1.42 -8.97 -3.03
N ARG A 107 -1.50 -7.85 -2.31
CA ARG A 107 -2.60 -7.60 -1.35
C ARG A 107 -3.94 -7.45 -2.06
N TRP A 108 -3.94 -6.88 -3.26
CA TRP A 108 -5.13 -6.83 -4.11
C TRP A 108 -5.49 -8.23 -4.63
N TYR A 109 -4.54 -9.00 -5.17
CA TYR A 109 -4.81 -10.37 -5.62
C TYR A 109 -5.39 -11.27 -4.53
N SER A 110 -4.98 -11.03 -3.29
CA SER A 110 -5.43 -11.80 -2.12
C SER A 110 -6.82 -11.40 -1.60
N LEU A 111 -7.42 -10.32 -2.12
CA LEU A 111 -8.68 -9.78 -1.62
C LEU A 111 -9.84 -10.76 -1.85
N SER A 112 -10.47 -11.20 -0.77
CA SER A 112 -11.68 -12.03 -0.80
C SER A 112 -12.90 -11.17 -1.12
N ARG A 113 -13.12 -10.91 -2.39
CA ARG A 113 -14.25 -10.12 -2.91
C ARG A 113 -14.94 -10.85 -4.07
N PRO A 114 -16.29 -10.86 -4.15
CA PRO A 114 -17.24 -10.25 -3.21
C PRO A 114 -17.46 -11.08 -1.95
N GLN A 115 -17.68 -10.39 -0.82
CA GLN A 115 -18.13 -11.03 0.41
C GLN A 115 -19.62 -11.43 0.34
N TYR A 116 -20.01 -12.43 1.15
CA TYR A 116 -21.40 -12.70 1.50
C TYR A 116 -21.96 -11.67 2.49
N GLN A 117 -23.29 -11.65 2.65
CA GLN A 117 -23.96 -10.79 3.62
C GLN A 117 -23.42 -11.07 5.04
N ARG A 118 -23.14 -10.02 5.82
CA ARG A 118 -22.60 -10.11 7.20
C ARG A 118 -21.26 -10.86 7.34
N SER A 119 -20.54 -11.13 6.25
CA SER A 119 -19.26 -11.87 6.28
C SER A 119 -18.00 -11.00 6.15
N CYS A 120 -18.11 -9.66 6.22
CA CYS A 120 -17.00 -8.73 6.05
C CYS A 120 -15.77 -9.06 6.91
N GLY A 121 -16.00 -9.55 8.14
CA GLY A 121 -14.94 -9.97 9.04
C GLY A 121 -14.15 -11.18 8.52
N ILE A 122 -14.84 -12.25 8.08
CA ILE A 122 -14.19 -13.44 7.53
C ILE A 122 -13.50 -13.12 6.21
N SER A 123 -14.16 -12.42 5.29
CA SER A 123 -13.55 -12.06 4.00
C SER A 123 -12.28 -11.25 4.20
N SER A 124 -12.24 -10.36 5.21
CA SER A 124 -11.02 -9.61 5.57
C SER A 124 -9.94 -10.51 6.18
N VAL A 125 -10.29 -11.49 7.03
CA VAL A 125 -9.34 -12.46 7.59
C VAL A 125 -8.75 -13.37 6.51
N VAL A 126 -9.58 -13.87 5.59
CA VAL A 126 -9.18 -14.65 4.41
C VAL A 126 -8.20 -13.83 3.56
N THR A 127 -8.51 -12.55 3.33
CA THR A 127 -7.63 -11.63 2.60
C THR A 127 -6.25 -11.52 3.25
N CYS A 128 -6.20 -11.29 4.56
CA CYS A 128 -4.94 -11.23 5.30
C CYS A 128 -4.18 -12.56 5.25
N TRP A 129 -4.87 -13.69 5.41
CA TRP A 129 -4.23 -15.01 5.39
C TRP A 129 -3.66 -15.33 4.00
N ASN A 130 -4.43 -15.09 2.93
CA ASN A 130 -3.98 -15.31 1.55
C ASN A 130 -2.75 -14.46 1.23
N TYR A 131 -2.75 -13.18 1.63
CA TYR A 131 -1.58 -12.35 1.43
C TYR A 131 -0.34 -12.92 2.14
N LEU A 132 -0.48 -13.40 3.37
CA LEU A 132 0.67 -13.82 4.19
C LEU A 132 1.21 -15.21 3.85
N PHE A 133 0.33 -16.13 3.43
CA PHE A 133 0.66 -17.55 3.36
C PHE A 133 0.38 -18.22 2.02
N SER A 134 -0.44 -17.63 1.15
CA SER A 134 -0.77 -18.24 -0.14
C SER A 134 0.06 -17.73 -1.30
N THR A 135 -0.05 -18.43 -2.43
CA THR A 135 0.60 -18.08 -3.71
C THR A 135 0.05 -16.81 -4.36
N LEU A 136 -1.11 -16.29 -3.94
CA LEU A 136 -1.59 -14.96 -4.37
C LEU A 136 -0.81 -13.83 -3.68
N GLY A 137 -0.24 -14.15 -2.52
CA GLY A 137 0.48 -13.26 -1.64
C GLY A 137 1.98 -13.47 -1.68
N VAL A 138 2.56 -13.57 -0.48
CA VAL A 138 4.00 -13.72 -0.25
C VAL A 138 4.38 -15.14 0.18
N GLY A 139 3.41 -16.06 0.24
CA GLY A 139 3.60 -17.42 0.69
C GLY A 139 3.61 -18.42 -0.45
N ASN A 140 3.44 -19.70 -0.10
CA ASN A 140 3.55 -20.83 -1.00
C ASN A 140 2.42 -21.85 -0.87
N LEU A 141 1.42 -21.57 -0.01
CA LEU A 141 0.25 -22.42 0.14
C LEU A 141 -0.81 -22.09 -0.91
N ASN A 142 -1.76 -23.01 -1.10
CA ASN A 142 -2.90 -22.71 -1.96
C ASN A 142 -3.78 -21.62 -1.32
N PRO A 143 -4.39 -20.75 -2.14
CA PRO A 143 -5.32 -19.75 -1.63
C PRO A 143 -6.53 -20.41 -0.97
N LEU A 144 -6.99 -19.81 0.13
CA LEU A 144 -8.23 -20.18 0.78
C LEU A 144 -9.36 -19.33 0.23
N SER A 145 -10.52 -19.97 0.01
CA SER A 145 -11.77 -19.26 -0.25
C SER A 145 -12.47 -18.94 1.08
N GLN A 146 -13.38 -17.98 1.05
CA GLN A 146 -14.19 -17.66 2.24
C GLN A 146 -15.07 -18.84 2.67
N GLU A 147 -15.57 -19.62 1.72
CA GLU A 147 -16.41 -20.81 1.93
C GLU A 147 -15.63 -21.91 2.65
N ASP A 148 -14.41 -22.20 2.19
CA ASP A 148 -13.53 -23.20 2.82
C ASP A 148 -13.21 -22.80 4.27
N VAL A 149 -12.93 -21.50 4.50
CA VAL A 149 -12.68 -20.99 5.86
C VAL A 149 -13.93 -21.07 6.74
N ILE A 150 -15.11 -20.74 6.22
CA ILE A 150 -16.39 -20.82 6.95
C ILE A 150 -16.65 -22.25 7.44
N VAL A 151 -16.48 -23.23 6.55
CA VAL A 151 -16.67 -24.66 6.86
C VAL A 151 -15.58 -25.15 7.81
N SER A 152 -14.31 -24.82 7.53
CA SER A 152 -13.16 -25.25 8.33
C SER A 152 -13.17 -24.70 9.76
N LEU A 153 -13.76 -23.53 9.98
CA LEU A 153 -13.95 -22.94 11.30
C LEU A 153 -15.20 -23.46 12.03
N GLY A 154 -16.01 -24.30 11.39
CA GLY A 154 -17.24 -24.86 11.96
C GLY A 154 -18.34 -23.82 12.18
N LEU A 155 -18.35 -22.75 11.38
CA LEU A 155 -19.36 -21.68 11.48
C LEU A 155 -20.69 -22.05 10.81
N THR A 156 -20.68 -23.09 9.98
CA THR A 156 -21.86 -23.77 9.46
C THR A 156 -21.57 -25.27 9.36
N SER A 157 -22.58 -26.09 9.60
CA SER A 157 -22.51 -27.54 9.47
C SER A 157 -22.72 -28.05 8.04
N GLU A 158 -23.20 -27.19 7.13
CA GLU A 158 -23.60 -27.59 5.79
C GLU A 158 -22.72 -26.97 4.69
N VAL A 159 -22.27 -27.83 3.77
CA VAL A 159 -21.66 -27.43 2.50
C VAL A 159 -22.80 -27.22 1.50
N GLY A 160 -23.12 -25.97 1.15
CA GLY A 160 -24.24 -25.70 0.24
C GLY A 160 -24.41 -24.22 -0.13
N PRO A 161 -25.38 -23.89 -1.01
CA PRO A 161 -25.58 -22.53 -1.56
C PRO A 161 -26.00 -21.46 -0.52
N HIS A 162 -26.07 -21.82 0.76
CA HIS A 162 -26.57 -21.04 1.88
C HIS A 162 -25.51 -20.22 2.62
N PHE A 163 -24.34 -19.96 2.01
CA PHE A 163 -23.32 -19.10 2.62
C PHE A 163 -23.82 -17.66 2.90
N ASN A 164 -24.91 -17.24 2.27
CA ASN A 164 -25.62 -16.00 2.58
C ASN A 164 -26.35 -16.03 3.94
N ASP A 165 -26.73 -17.23 4.40
CA ASP A 165 -27.57 -17.43 5.58
C ASP A 165 -26.76 -17.80 6.82
N VAL A 166 -25.42 -17.83 6.70
CA VAL A 166 -24.53 -18.18 7.81
C VAL A 166 -24.69 -17.17 8.95
N GLU A 167 -25.11 -17.67 10.10
CA GLU A 167 -25.19 -16.88 11.32
C GLU A 167 -23.81 -16.80 11.98
N PHE A 168 -23.11 -15.70 11.73
CA PHE A 168 -21.83 -15.43 12.39
C PHE A 168 -21.95 -15.00 13.87
N GLY A 169 -23.09 -15.29 14.51
CA GLY A 169 -23.47 -14.85 15.85
C GLY A 169 -24.03 -13.43 15.89
N SER A 170 -24.35 -12.94 17.11
CA SER A 170 -24.99 -11.63 17.33
C SER A 170 -24.16 -10.44 16.89
N PHE A 171 -22.83 -10.58 16.80
CA PHE A 171 -21.91 -9.69 16.09
C PHE A 171 -20.51 -10.34 16.07
N SER A 172 -19.87 -10.48 14.92
CA SER A 172 -18.49 -10.94 14.83
C SER A 172 -17.53 -9.83 15.25
N GLY A 173 -17.29 -9.69 16.56
CA GLY A 173 -16.41 -8.65 17.10
C GLY A 173 -14.93 -8.86 16.73
N ASN A 174 -14.11 -7.85 17.01
CA ASN A 174 -12.67 -7.84 16.68
C ASN A 174 -11.91 -9.08 17.19
N MET A 175 -12.27 -9.58 18.38
CA MET A 175 -11.65 -10.78 18.95
C MET A 175 -11.98 -12.06 18.17
N SER A 176 -13.15 -12.12 17.52
CA SER A 176 -13.50 -13.24 16.64
C SER A 176 -12.55 -13.30 15.45
N LEU A 177 -12.20 -12.16 14.83
CA LEU A 177 -11.25 -12.12 13.71
C LEU A 177 -9.85 -12.60 14.12
N ILE A 178 -9.36 -12.17 15.30
CA ILE A 178 -8.09 -12.66 15.87
C ILE A 178 -8.14 -14.18 16.10
N SER A 179 -9.24 -14.68 16.68
CA SER A 179 -9.44 -16.11 16.93
C SER A 179 -9.50 -16.92 15.64
N TRP A 180 -10.26 -16.46 14.64
CA TRP A 180 -10.37 -17.08 13.33
C TRP A 180 -9.03 -17.16 12.63
N PHE A 181 -8.27 -16.06 12.57
CA PHE A 181 -6.94 -16.08 11.96
C PHE A 181 -6.01 -17.09 12.64
N LYS A 182 -6.00 -17.13 13.99
CA LYS A 182 -5.22 -18.12 14.76
C LYS A 182 -5.65 -19.55 14.46
N ASN A 183 -6.95 -19.81 14.36
CA ASN A 183 -7.49 -21.12 14.04
C ASN A 183 -7.14 -21.55 12.62
N ILE A 184 -7.25 -20.65 11.63
CA ILE A 184 -6.84 -20.92 10.24
C ILE A 184 -5.34 -21.26 10.21
N CYS A 185 -4.49 -20.46 10.87
CA CYS A 185 -3.06 -20.76 10.95
C CYS A 185 -2.78 -22.14 11.54
N ARG A 186 -3.49 -22.52 12.62
CA ARG A 186 -3.39 -23.85 13.23
C ARG A 186 -3.80 -24.97 12.28
N LEU A 187 -4.93 -24.81 11.57
CA LEU A 187 -5.44 -25.79 10.60
C LEU A 187 -4.47 -25.98 9.44
N GLN A 188 -3.90 -24.88 8.94
CA GLN A 188 -2.93 -24.86 7.84
C GLN A 188 -1.48 -25.13 8.29
N LYS A 189 -1.27 -25.42 9.59
CA LYS A 189 0.04 -25.73 10.19
C LYS A 189 1.11 -24.65 9.96
N VAL A 190 0.71 -23.38 9.92
CA VAL A 190 1.58 -22.21 9.84
C VAL A 190 1.57 -21.40 11.13
N GLN A 191 2.59 -20.56 11.33
CA GLN A 191 2.66 -19.69 12.49
C GLN A 191 2.31 -18.25 12.11
N GLY A 192 1.32 -17.70 12.80
CA GLY A 192 0.93 -16.30 12.67
C GLY A 192 0.43 -15.73 13.98
N ARG A 193 0.48 -14.40 14.09
CA ARG A 193 -0.10 -13.64 15.22
C ARG A 193 -1.04 -12.56 14.71
N ALA A 194 -2.05 -12.23 15.50
CA ALA A 194 -2.92 -11.08 15.25
C ALA A 194 -3.07 -10.26 16.53
N TYR A 195 -3.08 -8.93 16.40
CA TYR A 195 -3.12 -8.00 17.52
C TYR A 195 -3.69 -6.64 17.10
N PHE A 196 -4.14 -5.84 18.07
CA PHE A 196 -4.54 -4.45 17.83
C PHE A 196 -3.30 -3.59 17.61
N LEU A 197 -3.16 -3.03 16.39
CA LEU A 197 -2.10 -2.07 16.08
C LEU A 197 -2.42 -0.71 16.70
N TRP A 198 -3.68 -0.28 16.57
CA TRP A 198 -4.17 0.94 17.19
C TRP A 198 -5.66 0.82 17.54
N LYS A 199 -5.95 1.12 18.81
CA LYS A 199 -7.31 1.28 19.34
C LYS A 199 -7.25 2.32 20.46
N ASN A 200 -7.98 3.42 20.29
CA ASN A 200 -7.91 4.56 21.21
C ASN A 200 -8.50 4.26 22.59
N GLU A 201 -9.67 3.61 22.62
CA GLU A 201 -10.40 3.32 23.87
C GLU A 201 -11.16 1.99 23.82
N GLY A 202 -11.64 1.57 25.01
CA GLY A 202 -12.37 0.33 25.22
C GLY A 202 -11.44 -0.86 25.50
N ASP A 203 -12.01 -2.07 25.44
CA ASP A 203 -11.25 -3.29 25.61
C ASP A 203 -10.15 -3.40 24.55
N PHE A 204 -8.96 -3.81 24.97
CA PHE A 204 -7.78 -3.92 24.11
C PHE A 204 -7.32 -2.58 23.50
N ALA A 205 -7.61 -1.46 24.17
CA ALA A 205 -6.94 -0.19 23.88
C ALA A 205 -5.42 -0.38 23.85
N THR A 206 -4.74 0.47 23.08
CA THR A 206 -3.28 0.40 22.88
C THR A 206 -2.61 1.62 23.53
N PRO A 207 -2.31 1.59 24.86
CA PRO A 207 -1.68 2.72 25.54
C PRO A 207 -0.34 3.10 24.89
N GLY A 208 -0.08 4.40 24.77
CA GLY A 208 1.15 4.93 24.18
C GLY A 208 1.23 4.82 22.65
N VAL A 209 0.14 4.47 21.97
CA VAL A 209 0.03 4.55 20.51
C VAL A 209 -0.89 5.70 20.15
N ASP A 210 -0.30 6.83 19.76
CA ASP A 210 -1.02 7.96 19.16
C ASP A 210 -1.13 7.81 17.63
N ARG A 211 -1.74 8.79 16.97
CA ARG A 211 -1.93 8.81 15.52
C ARG A 211 -0.62 8.78 14.73
N ASP A 212 0.48 9.34 15.23
CA ASP A 212 1.73 9.40 14.49
C ASP A 212 2.47 8.07 14.61
N VAL A 213 2.51 7.49 15.81
CA VAL A 213 3.03 6.14 16.03
C VAL A 213 2.23 5.10 15.25
N ALA A 214 0.90 5.24 15.22
CA ALA A 214 0.04 4.35 14.43
C ALA A 214 0.31 4.45 12.93
N LEU A 215 0.48 5.67 12.39
CA LEU A 215 0.82 5.89 10.98
C LEU A 215 2.17 5.27 10.63
N GLN A 216 3.19 5.47 11.48
CA GLN A 216 4.51 4.87 11.28
C GLN A 216 4.43 3.34 11.28
N LYS A 217 3.71 2.74 12.23
CA LYS A 217 3.53 1.28 12.28
C LYS A 217 2.78 0.75 11.05
N LEU A 218 1.72 1.44 10.61
CA LEU A 218 0.94 1.07 9.43
C LEU A 218 1.78 1.15 8.16
N THR A 219 2.42 2.29 7.90
CA THR A 219 3.22 2.52 6.69
C THR A 219 4.44 1.61 6.64
N ASN A 220 5.17 1.44 7.75
CA ASN A 220 6.28 0.49 7.82
C ASN A 220 5.80 -0.93 7.55
N GLY A 221 4.69 -1.35 8.14
CA GLY A 221 4.18 -2.69 7.91
C GLY A 221 3.67 -2.90 6.48
N LEU A 222 3.03 -1.90 5.86
CA LEU A 222 2.58 -1.98 4.47
C LEU A 222 3.75 -2.23 3.50
N LYS A 223 4.94 -1.71 3.80
CA LYS A 223 6.19 -1.97 3.04
C LYS A 223 6.73 -3.40 3.21
N THR A 224 6.32 -4.13 4.24
CA THR A 224 6.84 -5.47 4.53
C THR A 224 5.96 -6.58 3.96
N ASP A 225 6.58 -7.72 3.67
CA ASP A 225 5.91 -8.96 3.28
C ASP A 225 5.33 -9.72 4.48
N LYS A 226 5.61 -9.30 5.72
CA LYS A 226 5.28 -10.10 6.92
C LYS A 226 3.96 -9.77 7.57
N ILE A 227 3.32 -8.66 7.20
CA ILE A 227 2.16 -8.13 7.93
C ILE A 227 1.04 -7.70 6.98
N SER A 228 -0.21 -7.88 7.41
CA SER A 228 -1.42 -7.41 6.76
C SER A 228 -2.33 -6.75 7.78
N PHE A 229 -3.27 -5.93 7.31
CA PHE A 229 -4.09 -5.09 8.18
C PHE A 229 -5.57 -5.27 7.92
N ILE A 230 -6.35 -5.11 8.98
CA ILE A 230 -7.79 -4.90 8.91
C ILE A 230 -8.11 -3.61 9.65
N TYR A 231 -8.81 -2.70 8.99
CA TYR A 231 -9.36 -1.49 9.59
C TYR A 231 -10.85 -1.71 9.84
N HIS A 232 -11.27 -1.64 11.10
CA HIS A 232 -12.67 -1.71 11.48
C HIS A 232 -13.20 -0.28 11.67
N ALA A 233 -14.19 0.11 10.87
CA ALA A 233 -14.92 1.36 11.00
C ALA A 233 -16.37 1.21 10.54
N TYR A 234 -17.30 1.90 11.20
CA TYR A 234 -18.71 1.99 10.81
C TYR A 234 -19.34 0.62 10.48
N ASP A 235 -19.28 -0.29 11.45
CA ASP A 235 -19.78 -1.68 11.38
C ASP A 235 -19.25 -2.48 10.17
N HIS A 236 -18.06 -2.15 9.70
CA HIS A 236 -17.45 -2.80 8.55
C HIS A 236 -15.94 -2.98 8.68
N TYR A 237 -15.45 -4.06 8.06
CA TYR A 237 -14.03 -4.39 8.02
C TYR A 237 -13.46 -4.12 6.63
N PHE A 238 -12.44 -3.28 6.59
CA PHE A 238 -11.72 -2.89 5.39
C PHE A 238 -10.28 -3.40 5.44
N CYS A 239 -9.62 -3.50 4.29
CA CYS A 239 -8.23 -3.97 4.19
C CYS A 239 -7.32 -2.85 3.68
N PRO A 240 -6.53 -2.17 4.52
CA PRO A 240 -5.47 -1.29 4.06
C PRO A 240 -4.44 -2.06 3.20
N ILE A 241 -4.20 -1.62 1.97
CA ILE A 241 -3.31 -2.30 1.00
C ILE A 241 -2.12 -1.45 0.55
N GLY A 242 -2.13 -0.15 0.87
CA GLY A 242 -1.09 0.76 0.42
C GLY A 242 -1.25 2.15 1.00
N TYR A 243 -0.30 3.02 0.68
CA TYR A 243 -0.34 4.42 1.07
C TYR A 243 0.44 5.30 0.08
N GLU A 244 0.17 6.60 0.13
CA GLU A 244 0.94 7.64 -0.55
C GLU A 244 1.21 8.81 0.40
N CYS A 245 2.48 9.22 0.49
CA CYS A 245 2.96 10.42 1.16
C CYS A 245 3.15 11.50 0.09
N THR A 246 2.29 12.51 0.12
CA THR A 246 2.30 13.64 -0.83
C THR A 246 2.86 14.87 -0.11
N PRO A 247 3.93 15.51 -0.60
CA PRO A 247 4.41 16.75 -0.01
C PRO A 247 3.36 17.85 -0.16
N ASN A 248 3.27 18.76 0.82
CA ASN A 248 2.31 19.87 0.76
C ASN A 248 2.72 20.91 -0.30
N LYS A 249 4.02 21.03 -0.60
CA LYS A 249 4.54 21.97 -1.59
C LYS A 249 4.84 21.28 -2.92
N GLN A 250 4.40 21.88 -4.02
CA GLN A 250 4.60 21.34 -5.37
C GLN A 250 6.08 21.23 -5.75
N VAL A 251 6.91 22.16 -5.27
CA VAL A 251 8.35 22.18 -5.52
C VAL A 251 9.07 20.98 -4.89
N GLU A 252 8.45 20.29 -3.93
CA GLU A 252 9.00 19.14 -3.22
C GLU A 252 8.56 17.79 -3.81
N ALA A 253 7.72 17.79 -4.87
CA ALA A 253 7.22 16.56 -5.50
C ALA A 253 8.33 15.55 -5.85
N PHE A 254 9.50 16.08 -6.25
CA PHE A 254 10.70 15.33 -6.61
C PHE A 254 11.91 15.68 -5.73
N ALA A 255 11.71 16.31 -4.57
CA ALA A 255 12.78 16.49 -3.58
C ALA A 255 13.33 15.11 -3.16
N ASP A 256 14.54 14.99 -2.65
CA ASP A 256 15.13 13.71 -2.21
C ASP A 256 14.61 13.26 -0.82
N GLU A 257 14.37 14.23 0.05
CA GLU A 257 13.81 14.04 1.39
C GLU A 257 12.59 14.95 1.53
N ILE A 258 11.56 14.46 2.24
CA ILE A 258 10.37 15.24 2.58
C ILE A 258 10.24 15.15 4.09
N ASP A 259 9.96 16.29 4.73
CA ASP A 259 9.63 16.31 6.15
C ASP A 259 8.30 15.58 6.38
N TYR A 260 8.30 14.63 7.32
CA TYR A 260 7.10 13.92 7.74
C TYR A 260 5.97 14.86 8.14
N ASN A 261 6.29 16.00 8.76
CA ASN A 261 5.28 16.99 9.16
C ASN A 261 4.77 17.85 8.00
N ASP A 262 5.50 17.90 6.88
CA ASP A 262 5.15 18.69 5.70
C ASP A 262 4.61 17.83 4.55
N CYS A 263 3.95 16.74 4.91
CA CYS A 263 3.32 15.86 3.95
C CYS A 263 1.94 15.39 4.41
N GLN A 264 1.13 15.04 3.43
CA GLN A 264 -0.17 14.43 3.62
C GLN A 264 -0.08 12.95 3.28
N TYR A 265 -0.44 12.12 4.25
CA TYR A 265 -0.58 10.69 4.06
C TYR A 265 -1.99 10.32 3.60
N TRP A 266 -2.04 9.49 2.57
CA TRP A 266 -3.24 8.89 2.01
C TRP A 266 -3.13 7.38 2.15
N ILE A 267 -4.16 6.73 2.68
CA ILE A 267 -4.22 5.27 2.81
C ILE A 267 -5.14 4.73 1.72
N ILE A 268 -4.65 3.73 1.00
CA ILE A 268 -5.39 2.99 -0.01
C ILE A 268 -6.06 1.82 0.70
N ILE A 269 -7.38 1.84 0.72
CA ILE A 269 -8.21 0.89 1.45
C ILE A 269 -8.98 0.04 0.44
N ALA A 270 -8.83 -1.27 0.52
CA ALA A 270 -9.61 -2.24 -0.24
C ALA A 270 -10.90 -2.63 0.49
N GLU A 271 -11.96 -2.80 -0.27
CA GLU A 271 -13.33 -3.01 0.20
C GLU A 271 -13.87 -4.38 -0.27
N PRO A 272 -14.07 -5.35 0.64
CA PRO A 272 -14.63 -6.65 0.28
C PRO A 272 -16.12 -6.62 -0.12
N ALA A 273 -16.85 -5.55 0.19
CA ALA A 273 -18.28 -5.43 -0.11
C ALA A 273 -18.57 -5.24 -1.60
N LYS A 274 -19.54 -6.01 -2.12
CA LYS A 274 -20.02 -5.94 -3.51
C LYS A 274 -20.57 -4.55 -3.94
N PRO A 275 -21.43 -3.86 -3.14
CA PRO A 275 -22.10 -2.65 -3.61
C PRO A 275 -21.23 -1.38 -3.62
N TYR A 276 -20.00 -1.44 -3.09
CA TYR A 276 -19.11 -0.29 -3.00
C TYR A 276 -17.93 -0.40 -3.99
N PRO A 277 -17.24 0.70 -4.33
CA PRO A 277 -16.01 0.64 -5.12
C PRO A 277 -14.95 -0.26 -4.48
N MET A 278 -14.11 -0.89 -5.32
CA MET A 278 -13.02 -1.77 -4.85
C MET A 278 -12.06 -1.07 -3.90
N PHE A 279 -11.69 0.15 -4.27
CA PHE A 279 -10.71 0.95 -3.55
C PHE A 279 -11.34 2.27 -3.12
N THR A 280 -11.03 2.66 -1.90
CA THR A 280 -11.23 4.02 -1.41
C THR A 280 -9.89 4.55 -0.93
N VAL A 281 -9.60 5.81 -1.24
CA VAL A 281 -8.42 6.50 -0.72
C VAL A 281 -8.87 7.52 0.31
N ARG A 282 -8.29 7.47 1.50
CA ARG A 282 -8.63 8.37 2.62
C ARG A 282 -7.37 9.01 3.19
N LYS A 283 -7.48 10.26 3.63
CA LYS A 283 -6.37 10.90 4.33
C LYS A 283 -6.18 10.21 5.68
N TRP A 284 -4.93 10.09 6.12
CA TRP A 284 -4.62 9.56 7.43
C TRP A 284 -5.32 10.33 8.54
N VAL A 285 -5.38 11.66 8.43
CA VAL A 285 -6.05 12.52 9.42
C VAL A 285 -7.53 12.18 9.60
N ASP A 286 -8.21 11.73 8.54
CA ASP A 286 -9.62 11.34 8.58
C ASP A 286 -9.78 9.97 9.26
N ILE A 287 -8.90 9.00 8.92
CA ILE A 287 -8.86 7.67 9.56
C ILE A 287 -8.52 7.81 11.06
N ALA A 288 -7.55 8.66 11.38
CA ALA A 288 -7.16 8.95 12.75
C ALA A 288 -8.30 9.58 13.54
N GLN A 289 -9.00 10.56 12.94
CA GLN A 289 -10.18 11.14 13.55
C GLN A 289 -11.24 10.07 13.84
N ASP A 290 -11.57 9.21 12.88
CA ASP A 290 -12.51 8.10 13.09
C ASP A 290 -12.12 7.18 14.27
N LEU A 291 -10.85 6.80 14.35
CA LEU A 291 -10.33 5.92 15.39
C LEU A 291 -10.27 6.57 16.78
N GLU A 292 -10.16 7.89 16.83
CA GLU A 292 -10.12 8.67 18.06
C GLU A 292 -11.50 9.07 18.58
N LEU A 293 -12.53 9.04 17.71
CA LEU A 293 -13.91 9.33 18.12
C LEU A 293 -14.34 8.40 19.26
N LYS A 294 -14.96 9.01 20.25
CA LYS A 294 -15.47 8.32 21.44
C LYS A 294 -16.94 8.04 21.29
N TYR A 295 -17.39 6.90 21.82
CA TYR A 295 -18.81 6.62 21.88
C TYR A 295 -19.57 7.77 22.59
N PRO A 296 -20.73 8.24 22.09
CA PRO A 296 -21.53 7.71 20.98
C PRO A 296 -21.18 8.28 19.59
N GLN A 297 -20.11 9.06 19.46
CA GLN A 297 -19.71 9.64 18.19
C GLN A 297 -19.14 8.58 17.24
N TYR A 298 -19.48 8.70 15.97
CA TYR A 298 -18.91 7.90 14.89
C TYR A 298 -18.81 8.73 13.61
N MET A 299 -17.99 8.25 12.69
CA MET A 299 -17.88 8.79 11.34
C MET A 299 -18.07 7.66 10.33
N ASN A 300 -18.84 7.93 9.27
CA ASN A 300 -18.98 6.98 8.19
C ASN A 300 -17.89 7.21 7.14
N ILE A 301 -16.84 6.39 7.15
CA ILE A 301 -15.72 6.57 6.22
C ILE A 301 -16.10 6.43 4.75
N ARG A 302 -17.27 5.85 4.43
CA ARG A 302 -17.80 5.78 3.06
C ARG A 302 -18.50 7.08 2.64
N LYS A 303 -18.97 7.87 3.61
CA LYS A 303 -19.77 9.09 3.43
C LYS A 303 -19.26 10.21 4.34
N MET A 304 -18.07 10.70 4.03
CA MET A 304 -17.39 11.74 4.83
C MET A 304 -18.14 13.07 4.84
N ASP A 305 -18.96 13.33 3.82
CA ASP A 305 -19.83 14.50 3.70
C ASP A 305 -20.91 14.57 4.78
N GLU A 306 -21.27 13.43 5.38
CA GLU A 306 -22.23 13.36 6.48
C GLU A 306 -21.66 13.86 7.82
N GLY A 307 -20.34 14.04 7.92
CA GLY A 307 -19.64 14.49 9.13
C GLY A 307 -19.72 13.50 10.30
N ILE A 308 -19.43 14.00 11.50
CA ILE A 308 -19.51 13.23 12.75
C ILE A 308 -20.98 13.14 13.18
N LYS A 309 -21.42 11.93 13.49
CA LYS A 309 -22.78 11.63 13.97
C LYS A 309 -22.74 10.93 15.33
N ASN A 310 -23.88 10.88 16.00
CA ASN A 310 -24.05 10.16 17.26
C ASN A 310 -24.92 8.91 17.07
N TYR A 311 -24.55 7.80 17.72
CA TYR A 311 -25.43 6.65 17.89
C TYR A 311 -26.66 7.04 18.73
N LYS A 312 -27.78 6.35 18.48
CA LYS A 312 -29.04 6.59 19.19
C LYS A 312 -29.03 6.15 20.66
N TYR A 313 -28.10 5.27 21.03
CA TYR A 313 -28.03 4.69 22.37
C TYR A 313 -27.00 5.44 23.22
N ASP A 314 -27.26 5.62 24.51
CA ASP A 314 -26.35 6.37 25.39
C ASP A 314 -25.21 5.54 25.99
N LYS A 315 -25.25 4.21 25.81
CA LYS A 315 -24.24 3.28 26.35
C LYS A 315 -23.65 2.43 25.24
N GLY A 316 -22.32 2.39 25.19
CA GLY A 316 -21.56 1.60 24.24
C GLY A 316 -20.07 1.92 24.33
N VAL A 317 -19.28 1.23 23.52
CA VAL A 317 -17.84 1.48 23.36
C VAL A 317 -17.52 1.49 21.87
N SER A 318 -16.57 2.33 21.46
CA SER A 318 -16.11 2.33 20.07
C SER A 318 -15.49 0.98 19.72
N GLN A 319 -15.93 0.38 18.61
CA GLN A 319 -15.33 -0.84 18.07
C GLN A 319 -14.20 -0.54 17.09
N HIS A 320 -14.02 0.73 16.72
CA HIS A 320 -13.10 1.13 15.68
C HIS A 320 -11.66 0.83 16.10
N CYS A 321 -10.90 0.24 15.19
CA CYS A 321 -9.51 -0.13 15.41
C CYS A 321 -8.79 -0.46 14.10
N ILE A 322 -7.46 -0.42 14.13
CA ILE A 322 -6.62 -1.10 13.14
C ILE A 322 -6.03 -2.34 13.81
N MET A 323 -6.26 -3.50 13.21
CA MET A 323 -5.67 -4.79 13.58
C MET A 323 -4.55 -5.15 12.62
N ALA A 324 -3.50 -5.75 13.16
CA ALA A 324 -2.38 -6.29 12.41
C ALA A 324 -2.39 -7.82 12.49
N PHE A 325 -2.07 -8.45 11.35
CA PHE A 325 -1.96 -9.89 11.16
C PHE A 325 -0.58 -10.17 10.59
N GLU A 326 0.20 -11.01 11.25
CA GLU A 326 1.62 -11.17 10.95
C GLU A 326 2.01 -12.63 10.80
N ARG A 327 2.81 -12.93 9.77
CA ARG A 327 3.50 -14.21 9.58
C ARG A 327 4.69 -14.29 10.53
N ILE A 328 4.78 -15.39 11.27
CA ILE A 328 5.94 -15.71 12.09
C ILE A 328 6.75 -16.77 11.35
N ASP A 329 7.94 -16.39 10.90
CA ASP A 329 8.84 -17.36 10.28
C ASP A 329 9.39 -18.31 11.36
N PRO A 330 9.42 -19.63 11.12
CA PRO A 330 9.99 -20.57 12.07
C PRO A 330 11.46 -20.22 12.33
N LYS A 331 11.86 -20.20 13.60
CA LYS A 331 13.28 -20.03 13.94
C LYS A 331 14.09 -21.15 13.25
N PRO A 332 15.24 -20.83 12.63
CA PRO A 332 16.08 -21.86 12.05
C PRO A 332 16.45 -22.85 13.15
N LYS A 333 16.16 -24.14 12.93
CA LYS A 333 16.55 -25.19 13.86
C LYS A 333 18.07 -25.15 13.97
N LYS A 334 18.61 -24.92 15.18
CA LYS A 334 20.03 -25.13 15.43
C LYS A 334 20.34 -26.58 15.08
N VAL A 335 21.12 -26.81 14.04
CA VAL A 335 21.67 -28.12 13.73
C VAL A 335 22.59 -28.48 14.89
N ILE A 336 22.11 -29.37 15.77
CA ILE A 336 22.97 -30.00 16.76
C ILE A 336 23.78 -31.01 15.97
N GLU A 337 25.02 -30.68 15.64
CA GLU A 337 25.99 -31.66 15.18
C GLU A 337 26.09 -32.75 16.25
N LYS A 338 25.54 -33.92 15.95
CA LYS A 338 25.85 -35.13 16.72
C LYS A 338 27.32 -35.41 16.47
N LYS A 339 28.18 -35.04 17.42
CA LYS A 339 29.52 -35.64 17.50
C LYS A 339 29.32 -37.14 17.66
N GLU A 340 29.58 -37.89 16.60
CA GLU A 340 29.72 -39.33 16.66
C GLU A 340 30.85 -39.64 17.64
N LYS A 341 30.52 -40.30 18.75
CA LYS A 341 31.52 -40.92 19.61
C LYS A 341 32.06 -42.12 18.85
N ILE A 342 33.24 -41.96 18.26
CA ILE A 342 34.05 -43.09 17.79
C ILE A 342 34.39 -43.93 19.03
N ASN A 343 33.90 -45.17 19.05
CA ASN A 343 34.28 -46.18 20.05
C ASN A 343 35.72 -46.61 19.77
N SER A 344 36.69 -46.00 20.45
CA SER A 344 38.07 -46.50 20.50
C SER A 344 38.16 -47.64 21.52
N ASN A 345 37.80 -48.85 21.11
CA ASN A 345 38.01 -50.05 21.93
C ASN A 345 38.22 -51.28 21.03
N GLU A 346 39.20 -51.24 20.11
CA GLU A 346 39.64 -52.47 19.43
C GLU A 346 41.08 -52.50 18.87
N GLU A 347 41.92 -51.46 19.03
CA GLU A 347 43.30 -51.47 18.49
C GLU A 347 44.41 -51.44 19.57
N SER A 348 44.23 -52.18 20.66
CA SER A 348 45.26 -52.35 21.70
C SER A 348 45.69 -53.80 21.89
N LYS A 349 45.65 -54.62 20.83
CA LYS A 349 46.35 -55.90 20.75
C LYS A 349 46.80 -56.09 19.31
N ILE A 350 48.04 -56.53 19.14
CA ILE A 350 48.77 -56.73 17.88
C ILE A 350 49.64 -55.49 17.55
N ILE A 351 50.93 -55.75 17.35
CA ILE A 351 52.04 -54.79 17.11
C ILE A 351 52.68 -54.18 18.38
N LYS A 352 53.18 -55.07 19.24
CA LYS A 352 54.49 -54.87 19.90
C LYS A 352 55.30 -56.14 19.74
N ASN A 353 56.02 -56.23 18.63
CA ASN A 353 57.26 -56.99 18.53
C ASN A 353 58.12 -56.36 17.43
N ASN A 354 59.37 -56.16 17.79
CA ASN A 354 60.54 -55.68 17.04
C ASN A 354 60.69 -54.14 16.97
N GLN A 355 61.59 -53.52 17.75
CA GLN A 355 63.07 -53.48 17.60
C GLN A 355 63.48 -52.95 16.22
N THR A 356 64.36 -51.96 16.01
CA THR A 356 65.25 -51.14 16.85
C THR A 356 65.76 -50.00 15.95
N ASP A 357 66.54 -49.09 16.53
CA ASP A 357 67.60 -48.26 15.92
C ASP A 357 67.28 -46.86 15.35
N GLN A 358 67.94 -45.88 16.02
CA GLN A 358 68.67 -44.71 15.53
C GLN A 358 67.93 -43.68 14.64
N GLN A 359 68.18 -42.38 14.65
CA GLN A 359 68.87 -41.34 15.43
C GLN A 359 68.43 -40.03 14.71
N ASN A 360 68.39 -38.89 15.41
CA ASN A 360 68.58 -37.49 14.92
C ASN A 360 67.92 -37.06 13.58
N GLU A 361 67.13 -35.98 13.47
CA GLU A 361 67.58 -34.58 13.44
C GLU A 361 66.36 -33.65 13.22
N GLY A 362 66.58 -32.35 13.41
CA GLY A 362 65.56 -31.30 13.53
C GLY A 362 64.88 -30.79 12.25
N PRO A 363 64.22 -29.62 12.34
CA PRO A 363 63.03 -29.27 11.56
C PRO A 363 63.33 -28.35 10.37
N GLU A 364 62.49 -28.40 9.33
CA GLU A 364 62.44 -27.30 8.35
C GLU A 364 61.07 -27.14 7.70
N GLN A 365 60.63 -25.88 7.66
CA GLN A 365 59.51 -25.33 6.88
C GLN A 365 59.94 -25.15 5.41
N ILE A 366 58.98 -25.07 4.47
CA ILE A 366 58.98 -24.41 3.13
C ILE A 366 57.76 -25.00 2.39
N SER A 367 56.63 -24.29 2.26
CA SER A 367 56.23 -23.34 1.20
C SER A 367 56.01 -23.95 -0.20
N GLU A 368 54.83 -23.69 -0.79
CA GLU A 368 54.56 -23.22 -2.18
C GLU A 368 53.11 -23.58 -2.59
N ASN A 369 52.25 -22.57 -2.80
CA ASN A 369 51.89 -21.96 -4.09
C ASN A 369 51.07 -22.88 -5.02
N ILE A 370 49.75 -22.64 -5.13
CA ILE A 370 48.97 -22.93 -6.34
C ILE A 370 48.04 -21.74 -6.63
N GLN A 371 48.28 -21.13 -7.80
CA GLN A 371 47.45 -20.11 -8.44
C GLN A 371 46.28 -20.76 -9.23
N ASN A 372 45.12 -20.09 -9.15
CA ASN A 372 44.09 -19.84 -10.17
C ASN A 372 43.84 -20.86 -11.30
N ILE A 373 42.63 -21.42 -11.32
CA ILE A 373 41.87 -21.72 -12.56
C ILE A 373 40.37 -21.43 -12.34
N GLU A 374 39.82 -20.54 -13.17
CA GLU A 374 38.40 -20.42 -13.59
C GLU A 374 38.43 -20.24 -15.13
N PRO A 375 37.32 -20.35 -15.88
CA PRO A 375 36.17 -21.24 -15.77
C PRO A 375 35.89 -21.96 -17.12
N ILE A 376 35.02 -22.98 -17.13
CA ILE A 376 34.60 -23.69 -18.36
C ILE A 376 33.19 -23.25 -18.76
N ASN A 377 33.09 -22.61 -19.93
CA ASN A 377 31.87 -22.44 -20.74
C ASN A 377 31.55 -23.75 -21.47
N ASN A 378 30.26 -24.08 -21.58
CA ASN A 378 29.76 -25.10 -22.52
C ASN A 378 28.55 -24.55 -23.27
N ASP A 379 28.77 -24.20 -24.53
CA ASP A 379 27.75 -24.13 -25.58
C ASP A 379 27.88 -25.38 -26.45
N LEU A 380 26.77 -26.08 -26.70
CA LEU A 380 26.64 -26.98 -27.84
C LEU A 380 25.21 -26.95 -28.38
N VAL A 381 25.12 -26.45 -29.61
CA VAL A 381 24.00 -26.42 -30.54
C VAL A 381 23.63 -27.84 -31.00
N LYS A 382 22.34 -28.11 -31.22
CA LYS A 382 21.86 -28.88 -32.39
C LYS A 382 20.36 -28.64 -32.65
N GLN A 383 20.09 -28.18 -33.87
CA GLN A 383 18.79 -28.13 -34.55
C GLN A 383 18.29 -29.56 -34.86
N ASN A 384 16.96 -29.73 -34.97
CA ASN A 384 16.36 -30.49 -36.07
C ASN A 384 14.87 -30.15 -36.26
N ASP A 385 14.49 -30.23 -37.53
CA ASP A 385 13.27 -29.83 -38.21
C ASP A 385 12.03 -30.73 -38.00
N GLN A 386 10.87 -30.17 -38.43
CA GLN A 386 9.66 -30.81 -39.00
C GLN A 386 8.77 -31.68 -38.08
N SER A 387 7.58 -31.17 -37.71
CA SER A 387 6.28 -31.33 -38.40
C SER A 387 5.16 -30.64 -37.63
#